data_AF-A0A7V1CKG4-F1
#
_entry.id   AF-A0A7V1CKG4-F1
#
_cell.length_a   1.000
_cell.length_b   1.000
_cell.length_c   1.000
_cell.angle_alpha   90.00
_cell.angle_beta   90.00
_cell.angle_gamma   90.00
#
_symmetry.space_group_name_H-M   'P 1'
#
loop_
_entity.id
_entity.type
_entity.pdbx_description
1 polymer ?
#
loop_
_entity_poly.entity_id
_entity_poly.type
_entity_poly.pdbx_seq_one_letter_code
_entity_poly.pdbx_strand_id
1 'polypeptide(L)'
;MSPQKAREPLARQPDKHKLMQKLLAATMIILLSGFFAAQPSLAKQSGKKVIIMTLNAITLEDLNKTNTPNIDMLAEQGAVGLMNVRAIKTKQTGSFYLSIGAGARAEASPLASEGLNADEPTSVNSYGGKLTAKDLYLQNNSTALSDGAVYNPGAMDSSARNFKYRNNIVPGLLGEVIKKHGMKTAVVGNADTLNKRHREITLITMDLNGKVAKGNVSSELNVEDKSFPGGLRTNYNKLLSESLALLEQTDLLAIELGDTARL
;
A
#
# COMPACT_ATOMS: atom_id res chain seq x y z
N MET A 1 -8.04 -97.15 39.30
CA MET A 1 -8.57 -95.99 38.55
C MET A 1 -8.12 -94.74 39.28
N SER A 2 -7.20 -93.96 38.70
CA SER A 2 -6.72 -92.68 39.24
C SER A 2 -7.34 -91.55 38.40
N PRO A 3 -7.92 -90.49 38.99
CA PRO A 3 -8.51 -89.40 38.22
C PRO A 3 -7.44 -88.42 37.71
N GLN A 4 -7.52 -88.08 36.42
CA GLN A 4 -6.71 -87.07 35.75
C GLN A 4 -6.91 -85.68 36.38
N LYS A 5 -5.83 -85.05 36.84
CA LYS A 5 -5.79 -83.61 37.13
C LYS A 5 -5.87 -82.82 35.82
N ALA A 6 -6.92 -82.02 35.67
CA ALA A 6 -7.03 -81.02 34.61
C ALA A 6 -5.92 -79.96 34.76
N ARG A 7 -5.23 -79.66 33.66
CA ARG A 7 -4.24 -78.57 33.59
C ARG A 7 -4.97 -77.24 33.35
N GLU A 8 -4.76 -76.26 34.22
CA GLU A 8 -5.16 -74.87 33.95
C GLU A 8 -4.36 -74.30 32.77
N PRO A 9 -4.97 -73.49 31.88
CA PRO A 9 -4.25 -72.85 30.79
C PRO A 9 -3.38 -71.71 31.31
N LEU A 10 -2.09 -71.70 30.93
CA LEU A 10 -1.18 -70.58 31.16
C LEU A 10 -1.81 -69.28 30.60
N ALA A 11 -1.98 -68.28 31.46
CA ALA A 11 -2.36 -66.93 31.03
C ALA A 11 -1.35 -66.41 30.00
N ARG A 12 -1.82 -66.10 28.78
CA ARG A 12 -0.98 -65.50 27.73
C ARG A 12 -0.39 -64.20 28.26
N GLN A 13 0.93 -64.17 28.45
CA GLN A 13 1.63 -62.92 28.72
C GLN A 13 1.37 -61.93 27.57
N PRO A 14 0.99 -60.68 27.87
CA PRO A 14 0.75 -59.70 26.83
C PRO A 14 2.04 -59.48 26.04
N ASP A 15 1.90 -59.55 24.72
CA ASP A 15 2.97 -59.34 23.76
C ASP A 15 3.57 -57.94 23.97
N LYS A 16 4.75 -57.90 24.62
CA LYS A 16 5.44 -56.65 25.00
C LYS A 16 5.66 -55.75 23.78
N HIS A 17 5.80 -56.34 22.59
CA HIS A 17 5.97 -55.60 21.35
C HIS A 17 4.70 -54.83 20.96
N LYS A 18 3.53 -55.45 21.12
CA LYS A 18 2.23 -54.79 20.88
C LYS A 18 1.93 -53.73 21.94
N LEU A 19 2.36 -53.94 23.19
CA LEU A 19 2.21 -52.96 24.25
C LEU A 19 3.08 -51.71 23.99
N MET A 20 4.33 -51.92 23.56
CA MET A 20 5.26 -50.84 23.22
C MET A 20 4.81 -50.05 21.99
N GLN A 21 4.26 -50.71 20.97
CA GLN A 21 3.65 -50.06 19.80
C GLN A 21 2.44 -49.19 20.18
N LYS A 22 1.58 -49.67 21.10
CA LYS A 22 0.43 -48.88 21.58
C LYS A 22 0.87 -47.66 22.39
N LEU A 23 1.92 -47.79 23.21
CA LEU A 23 2.50 -46.68 23.96
C LEU A 23 3.11 -45.62 23.03
N LEU A 24 3.87 -46.04 22.02
CA LEU A 24 4.44 -45.14 21.00
C LEU A 24 3.36 -44.42 20.18
N ALA A 25 2.29 -45.13 19.79
CA ALA A 25 1.18 -44.52 19.09
C ALA A 25 0.45 -43.50 19.98
N ALA A 26 0.26 -43.79 21.27
CA ALA A 26 -0.37 -42.87 22.21
C ALA A 26 0.48 -41.61 22.45
N THR A 27 1.80 -41.73 22.62
CA THR A 27 2.69 -40.56 22.73
C THR A 27 2.73 -39.74 21.44
N MET A 28 2.70 -40.38 20.27
CA MET A 28 2.65 -39.68 18.98
C MET A 28 1.33 -38.93 18.79
N ILE A 29 0.20 -39.49 19.23
CA ILE A 29 -1.12 -38.81 19.21
C ILE A 29 -1.13 -37.62 20.18
N ILE A 30 -0.56 -37.77 21.38
CA ILE A 30 -0.46 -36.67 22.36
C ILE A 30 0.42 -35.54 21.80
N LEU A 31 1.56 -35.87 21.21
CA LEU A 31 2.45 -34.89 20.56
C LEU A 31 1.78 -34.21 19.36
N LEU A 32 1.02 -34.93 18.53
CA LEU A 32 0.25 -34.34 17.44
C LEU A 32 -0.87 -33.43 17.96
N SER A 33 -1.58 -33.83 19.03
CA SER A 33 -2.66 -33.03 19.60
C SER A 33 -2.17 -31.71 20.22
N GLY A 34 -0.95 -31.70 20.77
CA GLY A 34 -0.29 -30.48 21.26
C GLY A 34 0.09 -29.50 20.15
N PHE A 35 0.36 -29.99 18.93
CA PHE A 35 0.66 -29.15 17.76
C PHE A 35 -0.58 -28.48 17.16
N PHE A 36 -1.78 -29.06 17.32
CA PHE A 36 -3.03 -28.48 16.82
C PHE A 36 -3.71 -27.53 17.81
N ALA A 37 -3.35 -27.56 19.10
CA ALA A 37 -4.07 -26.81 20.14
C ALA A 37 -3.60 -25.34 20.34
N ALA A 38 -2.59 -24.88 19.59
CA ALA A 38 -2.08 -23.51 19.70
C ALA A 38 -1.76 -22.91 18.33
N GLN A 39 -2.76 -22.85 17.45
CA GLN A 39 -2.77 -21.81 16.43
C GLN A 39 -3.30 -20.56 17.13
N PRO A 40 -2.49 -19.54 17.46
CA PRO A 40 -3.06 -18.24 17.79
C PRO A 40 -3.92 -17.87 16.60
N SER A 41 -5.24 -17.83 16.80
CA SER A 41 -6.10 -17.22 15.80
C SER A 41 -5.55 -15.81 15.62
N LEU A 42 -4.96 -15.53 14.46
CA LEU A 42 -4.75 -14.17 14.00
C LEU A 42 -6.15 -13.59 13.85
N ALA A 43 -6.73 -13.16 14.98
CA ALA A 43 -7.85 -12.25 14.96
C ALA A 43 -7.35 -11.09 14.10
N LYS A 44 -7.95 -10.93 12.91
CA LYS A 44 -7.72 -9.80 12.03
C LYS A 44 -8.05 -8.58 12.88
N GLN A 45 -7.05 -7.99 13.52
CA GLN A 45 -7.20 -6.77 14.28
C GLN A 45 -7.72 -5.78 13.24
N SER A 46 -9.01 -5.49 13.30
CA SER A 46 -9.64 -4.54 12.39
C SER A 46 -9.17 -3.17 12.84
N GLY A 47 -7.93 -2.86 12.47
CA GLY A 47 -7.30 -1.59 12.70
C GLY A 47 -8.10 -0.53 11.96
N LYS A 48 -8.20 0.65 12.56
CA LYS A 48 -8.78 1.82 11.90
C LYS A 48 -8.05 2.04 10.56
N LYS A 49 -8.82 2.22 9.50
CA LYS A 49 -8.32 2.52 8.15
C LYS A 49 -8.47 4.00 7.88
N VAL A 50 -7.48 4.59 7.19
CA VAL A 50 -7.52 5.98 6.75
C VAL A 50 -7.51 6.01 5.22
N ILE A 51 -8.41 6.80 4.65
CA ILE A 51 -8.47 7.05 3.21
C ILE A 51 -8.21 8.54 2.99
N ILE A 52 -7.26 8.86 2.12
CA ILE A 52 -7.04 10.20 1.59
C ILE A 52 -7.47 10.15 0.13
N MET A 53 -8.47 10.94 -0.24
CA MET A 53 -8.91 11.06 -1.63
C MET A 53 -8.61 12.46 -2.14
N THR A 54 -8.00 12.57 -3.31
CA THR A 54 -7.69 13.85 -3.94
C THR A 54 -8.59 14.07 -5.14
N LEU A 55 -9.18 15.27 -5.20
CA LEU A 55 -9.89 15.79 -6.37
C LEU A 55 -9.14 17.03 -6.83
N ASN A 56 -8.51 16.97 -7.99
CA ASN A 56 -7.72 18.07 -8.52
C ASN A 56 -8.59 19.14 -9.18
N ALA A 57 -8.04 20.35 -9.33
CA ALA A 57 -8.63 21.41 -10.16
C ALA A 57 -10.12 21.70 -9.90
N ILE A 58 -10.60 21.46 -8.67
CA ILE A 58 -11.95 21.79 -8.22
C ILE A 58 -11.88 22.98 -7.27
N THR A 59 -12.71 23.99 -7.54
CA THR A 59 -12.92 25.13 -6.65
C THR A 59 -14.12 24.89 -5.73
N LEU A 60 -14.22 25.68 -4.65
CA LEU A 60 -15.43 25.68 -3.81
C LEU A 60 -16.68 26.13 -4.59
N GLU A 61 -16.49 26.98 -5.60
CA GLU A 61 -17.59 27.43 -6.46
C GLU A 61 -18.13 26.29 -7.33
N ASP A 62 -17.26 25.42 -7.84
CA ASP A 62 -17.66 24.24 -8.62
C ASP A 62 -18.50 23.28 -7.77
N LEU A 63 -18.10 23.05 -6.51
CA LEU A 63 -18.87 22.22 -5.57
C LEU A 63 -20.25 22.82 -5.29
N ASN A 64 -20.33 24.12 -5.05
CA ASN A 64 -21.61 24.79 -4.75
C ASN A 64 -22.57 24.84 -5.95
N LYS A 65 -22.06 24.83 -7.18
CA LYS A 65 -22.86 24.94 -8.41
C LYS A 65 -23.23 23.58 -9.02
N THR A 66 -22.62 22.50 -8.55
CA THR A 66 -22.79 21.15 -9.11
C THR A 66 -23.60 20.28 -8.15
N ASN A 67 -24.36 19.33 -8.69
CA ASN A 67 -25.03 18.32 -7.88
C ASN A 67 -24.02 17.29 -7.37
N THR A 68 -23.59 17.38 -6.10
CA THR A 68 -22.55 16.54 -5.51
C THR A 68 -23.04 15.71 -4.31
N PRO A 69 -24.11 14.90 -4.45
CA PRO A 69 -24.83 14.32 -3.31
C PRO A 69 -23.96 13.45 -2.40
N ASN A 70 -22.94 12.79 -2.95
CA ASN A 70 -22.01 11.99 -2.15
C ASN A 70 -21.02 12.85 -1.35
N ILE A 71 -20.56 13.98 -1.90
CA ILE A 71 -19.68 14.91 -1.18
C ILE A 71 -20.50 15.64 -0.11
N ASP A 72 -21.73 16.04 -0.45
CA ASP A 72 -22.65 16.72 0.46
C ASP A 72 -22.95 15.81 1.67
N MET A 73 -23.26 14.53 1.42
CA MET A 73 -23.43 13.53 2.47
C MET A 73 -22.17 13.38 3.36
N LEU A 74 -20.96 13.34 2.78
CA LEU A 74 -19.72 13.27 3.55
C LEU A 74 -19.48 14.53 4.41
N ALA A 75 -19.87 15.70 3.90
CA ALA A 75 -19.79 16.96 4.64
C ALA A 75 -20.79 17.02 5.80
N GLU A 76 -22.03 16.55 5.58
CA GLU A 76 -23.09 16.51 6.60
C GLU A 76 -22.81 15.52 7.74
N GLN A 77 -22.24 14.35 7.41
CA GLN A 77 -21.92 13.31 8.39
C GLN A 77 -20.52 13.44 9.00
N GLY A 78 -19.72 14.38 8.49
CA GLY A 78 -18.32 14.56 8.84
C GLY A 78 -18.02 15.95 9.39
N ALA A 79 -16.82 16.43 9.10
CA ALA A 79 -16.38 17.77 9.41
C ALA A 79 -15.73 18.40 8.17
N VAL A 80 -16.00 19.68 7.94
CA VAL A 80 -15.43 20.45 6.84
C VAL A 80 -14.44 21.46 7.40
N GLY A 81 -13.23 21.47 6.85
CA GLY A 81 -12.19 22.44 7.18
C GLY A 81 -11.63 23.09 5.92
N LEU A 82 -11.61 24.41 5.88
CA LEU A 82 -10.92 25.14 4.81
C LEU A 82 -9.42 25.21 5.11
N MET A 83 -8.62 24.56 4.28
CA MET A 83 -7.16 24.48 4.46
C MET A 83 -6.43 25.10 3.27
N ASN A 84 -5.27 25.73 3.55
CA ASN A 84 -4.38 26.23 2.51
C ASN A 84 -2.96 25.68 2.73
N VAL A 85 -2.51 24.83 1.79
CA VAL A 85 -1.14 24.32 1.78
C VAL A 85 -0.26 25.33 1.04
N ARG A 86 0.37 26.25 1.77
CA ARG A 86 1.40 27.13 1.21
C ARG A 86 2.69 26.35 0.96
N ALA A 87 2.84 25.73 -0.19
CA ALA A 87 4.08 25.06 -0.59
C ALA A 87 5.22 26.07 -0.83
N ILE A 88 6.49 25.63 -0.72
CA ILE A 88 7.65 26.51 -0.95
C ILE A 88 7.75 26.90 -2.44
N LYS A 89 7.41 25.98 -3.34
CA LYS A 89 7.36 26.21 -4.79
C LYS A 89 5.95 25.95 -5.30
N THR A 90 5.15 27.02 -5.40
CA THR A 90 3.75 26.94 -5.84
C THR A 90 3.56 26.56 -7.31
N LYS A 91 4.60 26.71 -8.16
CA LYS A 91 4.57 26.30 -9.57
C LYS A 91 4.80 24.79 -9.78
N GLN A 92 5.19 24.06 -8.73
CA GLN A 92 5.42 22.62 -8.80
C GLN A 92 4.33 21.91 -8.00
N THR A 93 3.34 21.35 -8.70
CA THR A 93 2.18 20.67 -8.09
C THR A 93 2.58 19.64 -7.05
N GLY A 94 3.65 18.87 -7.31
CA GLY A 94 4.19 17.90 -6.37
C GLY A 94 4.55 18.45 -4.99
N SER A 95 4.84 19.76 -4.87
CA SER A 95 5.14 20.38 -3.58
C SER A 95 3.93 20.42 -2.64
N PHE A 96 2.70 20.47 -3.17
CA PHE A 96 1.48 20.40 -2.34
C PHE A 96 1.30 18.99 -1.76
N TYR A 97 1.40 17.95 -2.60
CA TYR A 97 1.35 16.55 -2.19
C TYR A 97 2.45 16.20 -1.20
N LEU A 98 3.69 16.60 -1.51
CA LEU A 98 4.81 16.37 -0.62
C LEU A 98 4.64 17.07 0.73
N SER A 99 4.02 18.25 0.76
CA SER A 99 3.76 18.96 2.02
C SER A 99 2.78 18.21 2.92
N ILE A 100 1.80 17.51 2.33
CA ILE A 100 0.88 16.64 3.08
C ILE A 100 1.66 15.47 3.69
N GLY A 101 2.47 14.76 2.89
CA GLY A 101 3.28 13.61 3.35
C GLY A 101 4.40 13.99 4.33
N ALA A 102 4.93 15.21 4.24
CA ALA A 102 5.97 15.71 5.14
C ALA A 102 5.42 16.37 6.42
N GLY A 103 4.13 16.71 6.46
CA GLY A 103 3.53 17.49 7.56
C GLY A 103 4.07 18.92 7.68
N ALA A 104 4.77 19.41 6.66
CA ALA A 104 5.42 20.72 6.62
C ALA A 104 5.47 21.24 5.19
N ARG A 105 5.61 22.56 5.03
CA ARG A 105 5.74 23.18 3.69
C ARG A 105 7.02 22.66 3.02
N ALA A 106 6.89 21.92 1.93
CA ALA A 106 8.00 21.27 1.26
C ALA A 106 8.21 21.80 -0.18
N GLU A 107 9.41 21.59 -0.71
CA GLU A 107 9.77 21.76 -2.12
C GLU A 107 9.96 20.38 -2.75
N ALA A 108 9.16 20.02 -3.75
CA ALA A 108 9.30 18.74 -4.42
C ALA A 108 10.36 18.77 -5.53
N SER A 109 10.83 17.59 -5.92
CA SER A 109 11.67 17.39 -7.10
C SER A 109 10.90 17.71 -8.39
N PRO A 110 11.58 18.14 -9.48
CA PRO A 110 11.00 18.09 -10.83
C PRO A 110 10.50 16.69 -11.25
N LEU A 111 11.00 15.62 -10.62
CA LEU A 111 10.58 14.23 -10.84
C LEU A 111 9.40 13.80 -9.97
N ALA A 112 8.76 14.75 -9.27
CA ALA A 112 7.67 14.50 -8.34
C ALA A 112 6.48 13.73 -8.96
N SER A 113 6.20 13.96 -10.24
CA SER A 113 5.11 13.32 -10.99
C SER A 113 5.44 11.91 -11.47
N GLU A 114 6.68 11.44 -11.32
CA GLU A 114 7.18 10.19 -11.91
C GLU A 114 7.02 8.99 -10.97
N GLY A 115 5.92 8.88 -10.25
CA GLY A 115 5.61 7.67 -9.46
C GLY A 115 5.45 6.44 -10.36
N LEU A 116 6.06 5.31 -10.02
CA LEU A 116 6.09 4.11 -10.85
C LEU A 116 5.71 2.86 -10.08
N ASN A 117 4.91 1.97 -10.68
CA ASN A 117 4.77 0.61 -10.17
C ASN A 117 6.14 -0.09 -10.25
N ALA A 118 6.40 -1.08 -9.37
CA ALA A 118 7.71 -1.72 -9.26
C ALA A 118 8.29 -2.22 -10.59
N ASP A 119 7.46 -2.83 -11.44
CA ASP A 119 7.87 -3.40 -12.72
C ASP A 119 7.72 -2.43 -13.91
N GLU A 120 7.29 -1.19 -13.67
CA GLU A 120 7.12 -0.21 -14.74
C GLU A 120 8.47 0.33 -15.22
N PRO A 121 8.67 0.47 -16.55
CA PRO A 121 9.88 1.07 -17.09
C PRO A 121 10.02 2.54 -16.70
N THR A 122 11.24 2.93 -16.33
CA THR A 122 11.58 4.31 -16.00
C THR A 122 12.24 5.03 -17.18
N SER A 123 11.72 6.21 -17.49
CA SER A 123 12.28 7.18 -18.45
C SER A 123 13.18 8.22 -17.77
N VAL A 124 13.34 8.15 -16.45
CA VAL A 124 13.98 9.18 -15.62
C VAL A 124 15.51 9.10 -15.65
N ASN A 125 16.09 8.03 -16.21
CA ASN A 125 17.53 7.81 -16.27
C ASN A 125 18.06 7.78 -17.70
N SER A 126 19.39 7.82 -17.83
CA SER A 126 20.11 7.77 -19.10
C SER A 126 19.95 6.43 -19.86
N TYR A 127 19.27 5.44 -19.28
CA TYR A 127 19.06 4.13 -19.90
C TYR A 127 17.81 4.07 -20.78
N GLY A 128 17.03 5.15 -20.87
CA GLY A 128 15.98 5.30 -21.89
C GLY A 128 14.88 4.24 -21.83
N GLY A 129 14.32 3.94 -20.65
CA GLY A 129 13.23 2.97 -20.50
C GLY A 129 13.66 1.53 -20.28
N LYS A 130 14.98 1.23 -20.28
CA LYS A 130 15.49 -0.15 -20.13
C LYS A 130 15.51 -0.67 -18.69
N LEU A 131 15.41 0.22 -17.71
CA LEU A 131 15.37 -0.15 -16.30
C LEU A 131 13.93 -0.02 -15.78
N THR A 132 13.57 -0.89 -14.86
CA THR A 132 12.32 -0.80 -14.10
C THR A 132 12.48 0.11 -12.89
N ALA A 133 11.36 0.48 -12.26
CA ALA A 133 11.40 1.17 -10.98
C ALA A 133 12.11 0.35 -9.89
N LYS A 134 12.00 -0.99 -9.92
CA LYS A 134 12.70 -1.91 -9.01
C LYS A 134 14.21 -1.85 -9.18
N ASP A 135 14.70 -1.78 -10.42
CA ASP A 135 16.13 -1.62 -10.71
C ASP A 135 16.65 -0.26 -10.22
N LEU A 136 15.91 0.82 -10.51
CA LEU A 136 16.27 2.17 -10.07
C LEU A 136 16.25 2.31 -8.54
N TYR A 137 15.28 1.69 -7.87
CA TYR A 137 15.22 1.67 -6.41
C TYR A 137 16.44 0.95 -5.82
N LEU A 138 16.81 -0.21 -6.36
CA LEU A 138 17.95 -1.01 -5.89
C LEU A 138 19.30 -0.30 -6.09
N GLN A 139 19.45 0.53 -7.12
CA GLN A 139 20.65 1.35 -7.30
C GLN A 139 20.88 2.34 -6.17
N ASN A 140 19.79 2.81 -5.55
CA ASN A 140 19.81 3.84 -4.51
C ASN A 140 19.60 3.29 -3.10
N ASN A 141 19.28 2.01 -2.97
CA ASN A 141 18.89 1.38 -1.71
C ASN A 141 19.49 -0.03 -1.59
N SER A 142 19.89 -0.42 -0.38
CA SER A 142 20.44 -1.75 -0.13
C SER A 142 19.41 -2.89 -0.12
N THR A 143 18.13 -2.59 -0.36
CA THR A 143 17.03 -3.58 -0.36
C THR A 143 16.24 -3.48 -1.66
N ALA A 144 15.76 -4.61 -2.15
CA ALA A 144 14.93 -4.64 -3.34
C ALA A 144 13.53 -4.03 -3.07
N LEU A 145 12.98 -3.38 -4.09
CA LEU A 145 11.58 -2.97 -4.07
C LEU A 145 10.70 -4.24 -4.13
N SER A 146 9.73 -4.33 -3.21
CA SER A 146 8.84 -5.49 -3.11
C SER A 146 7.77 -5.47 -4.18
N ASP A 147 7.29 -6.64 -4.59
CA ASP A 147 6.25 -6.73 -5.61
C ASP A 147 4.95 -6.07 -5.15
N GLY A 148 4.32 -5.35 -6.10
CA GLY A 148 3.15 -4.51 -5.86
C GLY A 148 3.43 -3.22 -5.09
N ALA A 149 4.70 -2.87 -4.80
CA ALA A 149 5.06 -1.56 -4.30
C ALA A 149 5.12 -0.52 -5.43
N VAL A 150 5.06 0.75 -5.03
CA VAL A 150 5.23 1.91 -5.92
C VAL A 150 6.46 2.69 -5.45
N TYR A 151 7.23 3.22 -6.39
CA TYR A 151 8.42 4.03 -6.11
C TYR A 151 8.31 5.41 -6.75
N ASN A 152 8.57 6.46 -5.97
CA ASN A 152 8.75 7.81 -6.48
C ASN A 152 10.26 8.16 -6.54
N PRO A 153 10.86 8.26 -7.73
CA PRO A 153 12.28 8.56 -7.90
C PRO A 153 12.64 10.00 -7.50
N GLY A 154 11.66 10.90 -7.39
CA GLY A 154 11.85 12.26 -6.92
C GLY A 154 12.09 12.38 -5.41
N ALA A 155 12.01 11.31 -4.63
CA ALA A 155 12.12 11.37 -3.17
C ALA A 155 13.47 11.90 -2.68
N MET A 156 14.59 11.37 -3.18
CA MET A 156 15.93 11.78 -2.73
C MET A 156 16.26 13.23 -3.10
N ASP A 157 15.93 13.64 -4.34
CA ASP A 157 16.11 15.03 -4.78
C ASP A 157 15.21 15.98 -3.98
N SER A 158 13.98 15.56 -3.65
CA SER A 158 13.11 16.32 -2.73
C SER A 158 13.78 16.47 -1.35
N SER A 159 14.35 15.41 -0.79
CA SER A 159 15.07 15.48 0.49
C SER A 159 16.26 16.44 0.44
N ALA A 160 17.09 16.37 -0.60
CA ALA A 160 18.22 17.27 -0.80
C ALA A 160 17.78 18.73 -0.93
N ARG A 161 16.71 19.01 -1.68
CA ARG A 161 16.14 20.36 -1.84
C ARG A 161 15.63 20.93 -0.53
N ASN A 162 15.09 20.10 0.34
CA ASN A 162 14.52 20.54 1.61
C ASN A 162 15.55 20.65 2.74
N PHE A 163 16.72 20.01 2.62
CA PHE A 163 17.80 20.06 3.62
C PHE A 163 18.27 21.48 3.93
N LYS A 164 18.20 22.41 2.96
CA LYS A 164 18.60 23.81 3.12
C LYS A 164 17.66 24.63 4.02
N TYR A 165 16.46 24.12 4.31
CA TYR A 165 15.48 24.82 5.14
C TYR A 165 15.66 24.46 6.62
N ARG A 166 15.74 25.48 7.48
CA ARG A 166 16.03 25.35 8.93
C ARG A 166 14.97 24.60 9.75
N ASN A 167 13.89 24.12 9.13
CA ASN A 167 12.70 23.59 9.81
C ASN A 167 12.62 22.06 9.83
N ASN A 168 13.72 21.34 9.53
CA ASN A 168 13.72 19.87 9.48
C ASN A 168 12.54 19.32 8.65
N ILE A 169 12.36 19.80 7.43
CA ILE A 169 11.33 19.27 6.53
C ILE A 169 11.79 17.88 6.08
N VAL A 170 10.99 16.86 6.37
CA VAL A 170 11.32 15.46 6.07
C VAL A 170 10.34 14.90 5.04
N PRO A 171 10.69 14.93 3.73
CA PRO A 171 9.98 14.18 2.70
C PRO A 171 9.76 12.71 3.10
N GLY A 172 8.52 12.23 2.96
CA GLY A 172 8.16 10.84 3.29
C GLY A 172 7.98 10.55 4.79
N LEU A 173 7.93 11.57 5.65
CA LEU A 173 7.80 11.40 7.10
C LEU A 173 6.53 10.60 7.49
N LEU A 174 5.38 10.91 6.89
CA LEU A 174 4.12 10.21 7.17
C LEU A 174 4.25 8.71 6.89
N GLY A 175 4.72 8.33 5.69
CA GLY A 175 4.91 6.94 5.32
C GLY A 175 5.94 6.22 6.20
N GLU A 176 7.03 6.92 6.56
CA GLU A 176 8.06 6.37 7.44
C GLU A 176 7.53 6.09 8.85
N VAL A 177 6.76 7.01 9.43
CA VAL A 177 6.18 6.83 10.76
C VAL A 177 5.21 5.65 10.76
N ILE A 178 4.35 5.54 9.75
CA ILE A 178 3.42 4.41 9.60
C ILE A 178 4.20 3.10 9.50
N LYS A 179 5.22 3.04 8.64
CA LYS A 179 6.10 1.87 8.47
C LYS A 179 6.77 1.45 9.78
N LYS A 180 7.30 2.40 10.56
CA LYS A 180 7.96 2.13 11.86
C LYS A 180 7.02 1.50 12.89
N HIS A 181 5.72 1.69 12.76
CA HIS A 181 4.70 1.07 13.62
C HIS A 181 4.19 -0.26 13.06
N GLY A 182 4.86 -0.84 12.05
CA GLY A 182 4.45 -2.11 11.43
C GLY A 182 3.21 -2.01 10.54
N MET A 183 2.73 -0.80 10.28
CA MET A 183 1.58 -0.52 9.42
C MET A 183 2.02 -0.30 7.97
N LYS A 184 1.08 -0.37 7.02
CA LYS A 184 1.36 -0.27 5.58
C LYS A 184 0.61 0.88 4.94
N THR A 185 1.28 1.60 4.04
CA THR A 185 0.65 2.60 3.17
C THR A 185 0.37 2.03 1.78
N ALA A 186 -0.67 2.54 1.14
CA ALA A 186 -0.99 2.28 -0.25
C ALA A 186 -1.32 3.56 -1.03
N VAL A 187 -1.18 3.46 -2.35
CA VAL A 187 -1.58 4.50 -3.30
C VAL A 187 -2.27 3.89 -4.50
N VAL A 188 -3.32 4.52 -5.01
CA VAL A 188 -4.01 4.09 -6.21
C VAL A 188 -4.51 5.28 -7.02
N GLY A 189 -4.46 5.19 -8.35
CA GLY A 189 -4.88 6.27 -9.22
C GLY A 189 -3.73 7.14 -9.73
N ASN A 190 -4.03 7.97 -10.72
CA ASN A 190 -3.15 8.97 -11.28
C ASN A 190 -3.98 10.04 -11.99
N ALA A 191 -3.31 11.13 -12.33
CA ALA A 191 -3.80 12.20 -13.20
C ALA A 191 -3.07 12.21 -14.55
N ASP A 192 -2.51 11.07 -14.99
CA ASP A 192 -1.72 10.96 -16.21
C ASP A 192 -2.49 11.59 -17.39
N THR A 193 -1.77 12.25 -18.28
CA THR A 193 -2.27 12.67 -19.60
C THR A 193 -1.72 11.72 -20.66
N LEU A 194 -2.17 11.85 -21.91
CA LEU A 194 -1.65 11.03 -23.01
C LEU A 194 -0.13 11.08 -23.16
N ASN A 195 0.52 12.18 -22.75
CA ASN A 195 1.95 12.42 -23.02
C ASN A 195 2.80 12.58 -21.77
N LYS A 196 2.21 12.71 -20.58
CA LYS A 196 2.93 13.00 -19.33
C LYS A 196 2.31 12.27 -18.16
N ARG A 197 3.17 11.76 -17.28
CA ARG A 197 2.77 11.23 -15.99
C ARG A 197 2.42 12.38 -15.04
N HIS A 198 1.37 12.16 -14.25
CA HIS A 198 0.98 13.00 -13.11
C HIS A 198 0.58 12.09 -11.96
N ARG A 199 1.60 11.62 -11.23
CA ARG A 199 1.48 10.64 -10.15
C ARG A 199 2.04 11.18 -8.84
N GLU A 200 1.90 12.49 -8.64
CA GLU A 200 2.30 13.22 -7.45
C GLU A 200 1.66 12.65 -6.17
N ILE A 201 0.51 11.97 -6.29
CA ILE A 201 -0.17 11.26 -5.18
C ILE A 201 0.77 10.35 -4.38
N THR A 202 1.75 9.74 -5.04
CA THR A 202 2.74 8.87 -4.40
C THR A 202 3.56 9.57 -3.32
N LEU A 203 3.72 10.89 -3.39
CA LEU A 203 4.48 11.70 -2.43
C LEU A 203 3.80 11.79 -1.05
N ILE A 204 2.49 11.57 -0.96
CA ILE A 204 1.74 11.60 0.31
C ILE A 204 2.13 10.38 1.16
N THR A 205 2.20 9.20 0.54
CA THR A 205 2.26 7.90 1.23
C THR A 205 3.62 7.23 1.19
N MET A 206 4.59 7.80 0.45
CA MET A 206 5.94 7.27 0.38
C MET A 206 6.68 7.39 1.73
N ASP A 207 7.60 6.48 1.97
CA ASP A 207 8.57 6.57 3.06
C ASP A 207 9.78 7.45 2.66
N LEU A 208 10.80 7.51 3.53
CA LEU A 208 12.01 8.34 3.29
C LEU A 208 12.79 7.96 2.02
N ASN A 209 12.62 6.73 1.55
CA ASN A 209 13.30 6.19 0.37
C ASN A 209 12.42 6.30 -0.89
N GLY A 210 11.27 6.97 -0.81
CA GLY A 210 10.33 7.10 -1.92
C GLY A 210 9.46 5.87 -2.16
N LYS A 211 9.44 4.90 -1.24
CA LYS A 211 8.67 3.66 -1.39
C LYS A 211 7.29 3.81 -0.77
N VAL A 212 6.26 3.42 -1.52
CA VAL A 212 4.91 3.12 -1.00
C VAL A 212 4.78 1.60 -0.90
N ALA A 213 4.27 1.08 0.23
CA ALA A 213 4.33 -0.36 0.50
C ALA A 213 3.49 -1.19 -0.50
N LYS A 214 2.33 -0.68 -0.90
CA LYS A 214 1.48 -1.26 -1.94
C LYS A 214 0.92 -0.18 -2.87
N GLY A 215 0.54 -0.53 -4.08
CA GLY A 215 -0.24 0.41 -4.90
C GLY A 215 -0.27 0.08 -6.37
N ASN A 216 -1.01 0.92 -7.09
CA ASN A 216 -1.09 0.90 -8.53
C ASN A 216 -1.33 2.32 -9.03
N VAL A 217 -0.36 2.90 -9.74
CA VAL A 217 -0.46 4.22 -10.37
C VAL A 217 -0.33 4.15 -11.89
N SER A 218 -0.37 2.95 -12.46
CA SER A 218 -0.12 2.74 -13.88
C SER A 218 -1.25 3.25 -14.77
N SER A 219 -0.98 3.38 -16.07
CA SER A 219 -1.92 3.91 -17.06
C SER A 219 -3.17 3.05 -17.26
N GLU A 220 -3.17 1.80 -16.80
CA GLU A 220 -4.33 0.89 -16.91
C GLU A 220 -5.54 1.35 -16.07
N LEU A 221 -5.31 2.26 -15.13
CA LEU A 221 -6.35 2.94 -14.35
C LEU A 221 -7.11 3.99 -15.16
N ASN A 222 -6.78 4.16 -16.43
CA ASN A 222 -7.40 5.07 -17.35
C ASN A 222 -7.97 4.34 -18.57
N VAL A 223 -8.93 4.98 -19.24
CA VAL A 223 -9.51 4.56 -20.51
C VAL A 223 -9.36 5.72 -21.48
N GLU A 224 -8.83 5.46 -22.68
CA GLU A 224 -8.83 6.45 -23.74
C GLU A 224 -10.26 6.76 -24.17
N ASP A 225 -10.61 8.04 -24.16
CA ASP A 225 -11.92 8.54 -24.54
C ASP A 225 -11.73 9.86 -25.28
N LYS A 226 -11.77 9.80 -26.61
CA LYS A 226 -11.59 10.97 -27.48
C LYS A 226 -12.70 12.02 -27.30
N SER A 227 -13.82 11.66 -26.70
CA SER A 227 -14.91 12.58 -26.39
C SER A 227 -14.75 13.26 -25.03
N PHE A 228 -13.82 12.79 -24.20
CA PHE A 228 -13.50 13.35 -22.90
C PHE A 228 -12.34 14.36 -23.00
N PRO A 229 -12.36 15.45 -22.22
CA PRO A 229 -11.22 16.39 -22.15
C PRO A 229 -9.89 15.68 -21.87
N GLY A 230 -8.85 16.09 -22.58
CA GLY A 230 -7.53 15.43 -22.50
C GLY A 230 -7.46 14.04 -23.16
N GLY A 231 -8.56 13.54 -23.76
CA GLY A 231 -8.61 12.27 -24.48
C GLY A 231 -8.53 11.03 -23.58
N LEU A 232 -8.62 11.21 -22.26
CA LEU A 232 -8.37 10.17 -21.27
C LEU A 232 -9.27 10.35 -20.06
N ARG A 233 -9.94 9.28 -19.64
CA ARG A 233 -10.82 9.25 -18.47
C ARG A 233 -10.35 8.21 -17.46
N THR A 234 -10.56 8.45 -16.18
CA THR A 234 -10.34 7.46 -15.12
C THR A 234 -11.26 6.26 -15.32
N ASN A 235 -10.70 5.05 -15.21
CA ASN A 235 -11.44 3.80 -15.17
C ASN A 235 -11.99 3.58 -13.76
N TYR A 236 -13.15 4.16 -13.45
CA TYR A 236 -13.73 4.09 -12.10
C TYR A 236 -14.01 2.67 -11.60
N ASN A 237 -14.35 1.73 -12.48
CA ASN A 237 -14.54 0.33 -12.09
C ASN A 237 -13.22 -0.28 -11.60
N LYS A 238 -12.13 -0.07 -12.35
CA LYS A 238 -10.81 -0.59 -11.97
C LYS A 238 -10.26 0.15 -10.74
N LEU A 239 -10.41 1.47 -10.69
CA LEU A 239 -10.00 2.26 -9.54
C LEU A 239 -10.69 1.78 -8.26
N LEU A 240 -12.01 1.53 -8.31
CA LEU A 240 -12.76 1.04 -7.16
C LEU A 240 -12.31 -0.36 -6.74
N SER A 241 -12.17 -1.31 -7.69
CA SER A 241 -11.75 -2.68 -7.36
C SER A 241 -10.33 -2.72 -6.75
N GLU A 242 -9.40 -1.96 -7.32
CA GLU A 242 -8.03 -1.85 -6.81
C GLU A 242 -7.99 -1.18 -5.43
N SER A 243 -8.79 -0.12 -5.23
CA SER A 243 -8.91 0.55 -3.93
C SER A 243 -9.38 -0.42 -2.84
N LEU A 244 -10.43 -1.20 -3.11
CA LEU A 244 -10.96 -2.19 -2.17
C LEU A 244 -9.92 -3.27 -1.84
N ALA A 245 -9.23 -3.81 -2.85
CA ALA A 245 -8.19 -4.82 -2.65
C ALA A 245 -6.98 -4.28 -1.83
N LEU A 246 -6.61 -3.02 -2.03
CA LEU A 246 -5.53 -2.37 -1.28
C LEU A 246 -5.93 -2.08 0.16
N LEU A 247 -7.19 -1.68 0.41
CA LEU A 247 -7.71 -1.42 1.76
C LEU A 247 -7.67 -2.65 2.67
N GLU A 248 -7.82 -3.85 2.11
CA GLU A 248 -7.71 -5.09 2.89
C GLU A 248 -6.27 -5.36 3.38
N GLN A 249 -5.27 -4.77 2.73
CA GLN A 249 -3.85 -5.09 2.91
C GLN A 249 -3.06 -3.94 3.54
N THR A 250 -3.66 -2.77 3.72
CA THR A 250 -2.98 -1.54 4.15
C THR A 250 -3.81 -0.74 5.15
N ASP A 251 -3.18 0.21 5.82
CA ASP A 251 -3.77 0.99 6.93
C ASP A 251 -4.05 2.44 6.54
N LEU A 252 -3.30 2.97 5.58
CA LEU A 252 -3.54 4.26 4.92
C LEU A 252 -3.55 4.05 3.41
N LEU A 253 -4.63 4.45 2.74
CA LEU A 253 -4.74 4.45 1.28
C LEU A 253 -4.91 5.89 0.77
N ALA A 254 -4.07 6.30 -0.17
CA ALA A 254 -4.26 7.51 -0.97
C ALA A 254 -4.87 7.16 -2.34
N ILE A 255 -5.94 7.85 -2.74
CA ILE A 255 -6.70 7.64 -3.99
C ILE A 255 -6.66 8.93 -4.80
N GLU A 256 -6.17 8.87 -6.03
CA GLU A 256 -6.15 10.01 -6.97
C GLU A 256 -7.30 9.94 -7.99
N LEU A 257 -8.05 11.03 -8.12
CA LEU A 257 -9.05 11.24 -9.16
C LEU A 257 -8.53 12.24 -10.18
N GLY A 258 -8.15 11.73 -11.36
CA GLY A 258 -7.44 12.51 -12.36
C GLY A 258 -8.29 13.30 -13.36
N ASP A 259 -9.59 13.05 -13.44
CA ASP A 259 -10.42 13.54 -14.56
C ASP A 259 -10.45 15.06 -14.67
N THR A 260 -10.58 15.76 -13.55
CA THR A 260 -10.61 17.23 -13.51
C THR A 260 -9.22 17.84 -13.71
N ALA A 261 -8.13 17.11 -13.44
CA ALA A 261 -6.77 17.57 -13.74
C ALA A 261 -6.45 17.56 -15.25
N ARG A 262 -7.24 16.83 -16.06
CA ARG A 262 -7.06 16.67 -17.50
C ARG A 262 -7.82 17.72 -18.34
N LEU A 263 -8.54 18.63 -17.67
CA LEU A 263 -9.28 19.74 -18.26
C LEU A 263 -8.36 20.85 -18.79
#